data_AF-A0A662B4C4-F1
#
_entry.id   AF-A0A662B4C4-F1
#
_cell.length_a   1.000
_cell.length_b   1.000
_cell.length_c   1.000
_cell.angle_alpha   90.00
_cell.angle_beta   90.00
_cell.angle_gamma   90.00
#
_symmetry.space_group_name_H-M   'P 1'
#
loop_
_entity.id
_entity.type
_entity.pdbx_description
1 polymer ?
#
loop_
_entity_poly.entity_id
_entity_poly.type
_entity_poly.pdbx_seq_one_letter_code
_entity_poly.pdbx_strand_id
1 'polypeptide(L)'
;MTLKKIISGGQSGVDRAALDVALKYNISCGGWCPKGRRAEDGPIEERYPLQEAEDEKYETRTRLNVLSSDATLILFQTVPDKGTILTKELTKACAKPLLEVDLKESWKYTLQKTMGWLENHQVKTLNIAGPRESN
;
A
#
# COMPACT_ATOMS: atom_id res chain seq x y z
N MET A 1 10.00 9.71 -14.21
CA MET A 1 9.77 8.84 -13.03
C MET A 1 10.52 7.51 -13.14
N THR A 2 11.06 6.95 -12.04
CA THR A 2 11.71 5.60 -12.03
C THR A 2 11.24 4.78 -10.83
N LEU A 3 9.94 4.50 -10.77
CA LEU A 3 9.39 3.58 -9.77
C LEU A 3 10.01 2.20 -9.98
N LYS A 4 10.67 1.67 -8.95
CA LYS A 4 11.38 0.40 -8.99
C LYS A 4 10.60 -0.72 -8.31
N LYS A 5 9.87 -0.38 -7.24
CA LYS A 5 9.18 -1.36 -6.40
C LYS A 5 7.85 -0.84 -5.88
N ILE A 6 6.85 -1.71 -5.88
CA ILE A 6 5.58 -1.51 -5.17
C ILE A 6 5.58 -2.40 -3.94
N ILE A 7 5.28 -1.86 -2.77
CA ILE A 7 5.06 -2.67 -1.57
C ILE A 7 3.65 -2.50 -1.04
N SER A 8 3.13 -3.55 -0.42
CA SER A 8 1.85 -3.54 0.28
C SER A 8 1.79 -4.65 1.33
N GLY A 9 0.76 -4.67 2.16
CA GLY A 9 0.66 -5.65 3.25
C GLY A 9 -0.20 -6.88 2.97
N GLY A 10 -0.70 -7.01 1.74
CA GLY A 10 -1.39 -8.22 1.27
C GLY A 10 -2.81 -8.44 1.81
N GLN A 11 -3.40 -7.45 2.48
CA GLN A 11 -4.84 -7.51 2.81
C GLN A 11 -5.70 -7.61 1.52
N SER A 12 -6.93 -8.10 1.64
CA SER A 12 -7.93 -7.99 0.57
C SER A 12 -8.10 -6.52 0.09
N GLY A 13 -8.71 -6.32 -1.08
CA GLY A 13 -8.93 -4.98 -1.61
C GLY A 13 -7.65 -4.32 -2.14
N VAL A 14 -7.38 -3.09 -1.70
CA VAL A 14 -6.36 -2.23 -2.30
C VAL A 14 -4.96 -2.85 -2.22
N ASP A 15 -4.63 -3.48 -1.09
CA ASP A 15 -3.31 -4.07 -0.86
C ASP A 15 -3.00 -5.17 -1.91
N ARG A 16 -3.93 -6.10 -2.11
CA ARG A 16 -3.83 -7.16 -3.13
C ARG A 16 -3.87 -6.60 -4.55
N ALA A 17 -4.75 -5.65 -4.85
CA ALA A 17 -4.80 -5.03 -6.17
C ALA A 17 -3.46 -4.40 -6.56
N ALA A 18 -2.76 -3.77 -5.61
CA ALA A 18 -1.43 -3.23 -5.83
C ALA A 18 -0.40 -4.32 -6.19
N LEU A 19 -0.44 -5.46 -5.48
CA LEU A 19 0.45 -6.59 -5.74
C LEU A 19 0.13 -7.28 -7.07
N ASP A 20 -1.14 -7.49 -7.37
CA ASP A 20 -1.61 -8.10 -8.63
C ASP A 20 -1.18 -7.27 -9.84
N VAL A 21 -1.35 -5.94 -9.78
CA VAL A 21 -0.88 -5.03 -10.83
C VAL A 21 0.63 -5.11 -10.99
N ALA A 22 1.37 -5.09 -9.89
CA ALA A 22 2.83 -5.16 -9.96
C ALA A 22 3.32 -6.47 -10.60
N LEU A 23 2.75 -7.61 -10.18
CA LEU A 23 3.04 -8.92 -10.78
C LEU A 23 2.67 -8.96 -12.26
N LYS A 24 1.47 -8.49 -12.62
CA LYS A 24 0.98 -8.47 -14.01
C LYS A 24 1.89 -7.69 -14.95
N TYR A 25 2.47 -6.58 -14.48
CA TYR A 25 3.33 -5.71 -15.29
C TYR A 25 4.83 -5.92 -15.02
N ASN A 26 5.22 -7.00 -14.36
CA ASN A 26 6.62 -7.31 -14.01
C ASN A 26 7.35 -6.16 -13.28
N ILE A 27 6.62 -5.42 -12.45
CA ILE A 27 7.18 -4.44 -11.52
C ILE A 27 7.57 -5.22 -10.25
N SER A 28 8.79 -4.99 -9.74
CA SER A 28 9.21 -5.62 -8.48
C SER A 28 8.19 -5.32 -7.38
N CYS A 29 7.75 -6.33 -6.65
CA CYS A 29 6.81 -6.14 -5.55
C CYS A 29 7.19 -6.90 -4.28
N GLY A 30 6.47 -6.65 -3.21
CA GLY A 30 6.61 -7.33 -1.93
C GLY A 30 6.00 -6.51 -0.81
N GLY A 31 6.61 -6.57 0.38
CA GLY A 31 6.15 -5.84 1.55
C GLY A 31 6.05 -6.74 2.76
N TRP A 32 5.45 -6.22 3.83
CA TRP A 32 5.30 -6.91 5.10
C TRP A 32 3.85 -7.30 5.33
N CYS A 33 3.62 -8.57 5.62
CA CYS A 33 2.32 -9.10 6.06
C CYS A 33 2.40 -9.52 7.54
N PRO A 34 1.26 -9.71 8.23
CA PRO A 34 1.29 -10.29 9.56
C PRO A 34 1.90 -11.70 9.54
N LYS A 35 2.45 -12.12 10.68
CA LYS A 35 2.83 -13.53 10.90
C LYS A 35 1.66 -14.46 10.59
N GLY A 36 1.96 -15.63 10.04
CA GLY A 36 0.99 -16.58 9.49
C GLY A 36 0.33 -16.10 8.19
N ARG A 37 0.88 -15.06 7.54
CA ARG A 37 0.35 -14.44 6.31
C ARG A 37 -1.13 -14.08 6.43
N ARG A 38 -1.57 -13.58 7.58
CA ARG A 38 -2.98 -13.37 7.89
C ARG A 38 -3.60 -12.23 7.05
N ALA A 39 -4.73 -12.50 6.40
CA ALA A 39 -5.65 -11.51 5.84
C ALA A 39 -7.10 -11.81 6.31
N GLU A 40 -8.06 -10.96 5.94
CA GLU A 40 -9.46 -11.11 6.38
C GLU A 40 -10.18 -12.30 5.76
N ASP A 41 -9.76 -12.70 4.56
CA ASP A 41 -10.35 -13.75 3.76
C ASP A 41 -9.53 -15.05 3.77
N GLY A 42 -8.55 -15.12 4.68
CA GLY A 42 -7.69 -16.29 4.89
C GLY A 42 -6.21 -15.94 4.78
N PRO A 43 -5.34 -16.96 4.75
CA PRO A 43 -3.90 -16.77 4.51
C PRO A 43 -3.64 -16.20 3.11
N ILE A 44 -2.72 -15.23 3.04
CA ILE A 44 -2.30 -14.59 1.79
C ILE A 44 -1.55 -15.61 0.93
N GLU A 45 -1.94 -15.74 -0.33
CA GLU A 45 -1.33 -16.71 -1.27
C GLU A 45 0.20 -16.55 -1.39
N GLU A 46 0.91 -17.68 -1.54
CA GLU A 46 2.39 -17.72 -1.67
C GLU A 46 2.91 -17.01 -2.93
N ARG A 47 2.06 -16.78 -3.93
CA ARG A 47 2.43 -16.04 -5.14
C ARG A 47 2.88 -14.60 -4.85
N TYR A 48 2.45 -14.04 -3.72
CA TYR A 48 2.82 -12.69 -3.31
C TYR A 48 4.14 -12.73 -2.53
N PRO A 49 5.21 -12.04 -3.00
CA PRO A 49 6.54 -12.08 -2.38
C PRO A 49 6.63 -11.21 -1.12
N LEU A 50 5.82 -11.55 -0.11
CA LEU A 50 5.71 -10.83 1.16
C LEU A 50 6.61 -11.48 2.22
N GLN A 51 7.13 -10.63 3.11
CA GLN A 51 7.84 -11.01 4.31
C GLN A 51 6.87 -10.99 5.50
N GLU A 52 6.93 -11.99 6.36
CA GLU A 52 6.14 -12.00 7.60
C GLU A 52 6.78 -11.09 8.64
N ALA A 53 5.96 -10.28 9.30
CA ALA A 53 6.35 -9.55 10.49
C ALA A 53 6.59 -10.51 11.68
N GLU A 54 7.16 -9.99 12.76
CA GLU A 54 7.44 -10.77 13.97
C GLU A 54 6.18 -11.27 14.69
N ASP A 55 5.05 -10.59 14.49
CA ASP A 55 3.76 -10.91 15.10
C ASP A 55 2.58 -10.80 14.11
N GLU A 56 1.41 -11.24 14.56
CA GLU A 56 0.19 -11.29 13.76
C GLU A 56 -0.57 -9.95 13.73
N LYS A 57 0.02 -8.86 14.24
CA LYS A 57 -0.66 -7.57 14.37
C LYS A 57 -0.62 -6.80 13.07
N TYR A 58 -1.76 -6.25 12.67
CA TYR A 58 -1.85 -5.40 11.49
C TYR A 58 -1.06 -4.10 11.67
N GLU A 59 -0.93 -3.61 12.89
CA GLU A 59 -0.16 -2.42 13.23
C GLU A 59 1.33 -2.59 12.90
N THR A 60 1.91 -3.74 13.27
CA THR A 60 3.33 -4.06 13.06
C THR A 60 3.65 -4.07 11.56
N ARG A 61 2.91 -4.85 10.77
CA ARG A 61 3.12 -4.90 9.31
C ARG A 61 2.88 -3.56 8.63
N THR A 62 1.90 -2.77 9.11
CA THR A 62 1.58 -1.45 8.53
C THR A 62 2.74 -0.50 8.74
N ARG A 63 3.28 -0.45 9.96
CA ARG A 63 4.46 0.37 10.28
C ARG A 63 5.68 -0.06 9.47
N LEU A 64 5.93 -1.37 9.32
CA LEU A 64 7.05 -1.88 8.54
C LEU A 64 6.95 -1.48 7.06
N ASN A 65 5.76 -1.55 6.45
CA ASN A 65 5.55 -1.09 5.08
C ASN A 65 5.78 0.42 4.93
N VAL A 66 5.27 1.25 5.84
CA VAL A 66 5.54 2.70 5.83
C VAL A 66 7.05 2.96 5.96
N LEU A 67 7.75 2.30 6.87
CA LEU A 67 9.19 2.49 7.07
C LEU A 67 10.03 1.98 5.91
N SER A 68 9.56 0.99 5.16
CA SER A 68 10.29 0.36 4.04
C SER A 68 10.05 1.00 2.67
N SER A 69 9.20 2.03 2.56
CA SER A 69 8.96 2.79 1.32
C SER A 69 9.57 4.18 1.33
N ASP A 70 9.70 4.81 0.17
CA ASP A 70 10.03 6.24 0.10
C ASP A 70 8.79 7.10 0.39
N ALA A 71 7.60 6.60 0.05
CA ALA A 71 6.33 7.29 0.22
C ALA A 71 5.16 6.30 0.33
N THR A 72 4.00 6.80 0.76
CA THR A 72 2.74 6.03 0.81
C THR A 72 1.66 6.69 -0.05
N LEU A 73 1.04 5.89 -0.92
CA LEU A 73 -0.17 6.22 -1.66
C LEU A 73 -1.36 5.49 -1.02
N ILE A 74 -2.36 6.24 -0.58
CA ILE A 74 -3.63 5.69 -0.10
C ILE A 74 -4.68 5.86 -1.18
N LEU A 75 -5.24 4.74 -1.65
CA LEU A 75 -6.35 4.70 -2.59
C LEU A 75 -7.64 4.35 -1.84
N PHE A 76 -8.72 5.05 -2.12
CA PHE A 76 -10.03 4.75 -1.53
C PHE A 76 -11.16 5.20 -2.45
N GLN A 77 -12.30 4.54 -2.35
CA GLN A 77 -13.57 4.99 -2.92
C GLN A 77 -14.70 5.01 -1.87
N THR A 78 -14.44 4.42 -0.72
CA THR A 78 -15.29 4.40 0.47
C THR A 78 -14.61 5.15 1.61
N VAL A 79 -15.29 5.26 2.74
CA VAL A 79 -14.72 5.90 3.93
C VAL A 79 -13.50 5.09 4.38
N PRO A 80 -12.33 5.72 4.62
CA PRO A 80 -11.16 5.03 5.13
C PRO A 80 -11.46 4.21 6.39
N ASP A 81 -11.08 2.94 6.37
CA ASP A 81 -11.23 2.06 7.52
C ASP A 81 -10.14 2.28 8.57
N LYS A 82 -10.22 1.55 9.70
CA LYS A 82 -9.24 1.67 10.80
C LYS A 82 -7.80 1.43 10.31
N GLY A 83 -7.58 0.49 9.40
CA GLY A 83 -6.25 0.18 8.87
C GLY A 83 -5.72 1.28 7.95
N THR A 84 -6.60 1.86 7.13
CA THR A 84 -6.29 2.99 6.25
C THR A 84 -5.96 4.25 7.06
N ILE A 85 -6.75 4.54 8.10
CA ILE A 85 -6.50 5.65 9.03
C ILE A 85 -5.17 5.45 9.75
N LEU A 86 -4.89 4.24 10.24
CA LEU A 86 -3.60 3.93 10.86
C LEU A 86 -2.43 4.17 9.90
N THR A 87 -2.55 3.75 8.64
CA THR A 87 -1.51 3.95 7.62
C THR A 87 -1.22 5.43 7.41
N LYS A 88 -2.27 6.26 7.33
CA LYS A 88 -2.16 7.71 7.22
C LYS A 88 -1.42 8.31 8.41
N GLU A 89 -1.83 7.96 9.62
CA GLU A 89 -1.22 8.51 10.83
C GLU A 89 0.23 8.06 11.02
N LEU A 90 0.56 6.80 10.72
CA LEU A 90 1.94 6.31 10.73
C LEU A 90 2.82 6.98 9.68
N THR A 91 2.28 7.21 8.46
CA THR A 91 3.04 7.89 7.40
C THR A 91 3.40 9.32 7.80
N LYS A 92 2.42 10.06 8.37
CA LYS A 92 2.67 11.40 8.93
C LYS A 92 3.65 11.38 10.08
N ALA A 93 3.49 10.46 11.04
CA ALA A 93 4.37 10.35 12.21
C ALA A 93 5.82 10.01 11.82
N CYS A 94 6.01 9.27 10.73
CA CYS A 94 7.34 8.97 10.17
C CYS A 94 7.89 10.08 9.26
N ALA A 95 7.19 11.22 9.13
CA ALA A 95 7.53 12.33 8.25
C ALA A 95 7.76 11.90 6.79
N LYS A 96 6.99 10.89 6.31
CA LYS A 96 7.08 10.42 4.93
C LYS A 96 6.05 11.08 4.04
N PRO A 97 6.34 11.27 2.74
CA PRO A 97 5.36 11.75 1.79
C PRO A 97 4.12 10.85 1.77
N LEU A 98 2.95 11.48 1.86
CA LEU A 98 1.64 10.84 1.79
C LEU A 98 0.84 11.47 0.66
N LEU A 99 0.24 10.63 -0.18
CA LEU A 99 -0.79 11.05 -1.13
C LEU A 99 -2.07 10.25 -0.90
N GLU A 100 -3.18 10.96 -0.75
CA GLU A 100 -4.52 10.41 -0.66
C GLU A 100 -5.26 10.66 -1.98
N VAL A 101 -5.83 9.60 -2.56
CA VAL A 101 -6.56 9.62 -3.83
C VAL A 101 -7.94 9.00 -3.65
N ASP A 102 -8.97 9.82 -3.86
CA ASP A 102 -10.35 9.36 -3.98
C ASP A 102 -10.58 8.88 -5.43
N LEU A 103 -10.85 7.60 -5.59
CA LEU A 103 -11.10 6.96 -6.88
C LEU A 103 -12.45 7.35 -7.50
N LYS A 104 -13.32 8.08 -6.77
CA LYS A 104 -14.53 8.70 -7.33
C LYS A 104 -14.21 9.94 -8.17
N GLU A 105 -13.03 10.52 -8.01
CA GLU A 105 -12.57 11.62 -8.85
C GLU A 105 -12.25 11.13 -10.27
N SER A 106 -12.15 12.08 -11.21
CA SER A 106 -11.78 11.78 -12.59
C SER A 106 -10.43 11.07 -12.67
N TRP A 107 -10.38 9.94 -13.38
CA TRP A 107 -9.14 9.16 -13.56
C TRP A 107 -8.00 9.99 -14.17
N LYS A 108 -8.30 10.94 -15.06
CA LYS A 108 -7.29 11.82 -15.66
C LYS A 108 -6.65 12.72 -14.61
N TYR A 109 -7.48 13.26 -13.72
CA TYR A 109 -7.05 14.14 -12.65
C TYR A 109 -6.20 13.37 -11.63
N THR A 110 -6.69 12.22 -11.16
CA THR A 110 -5.98 11.41 -10.16
C THR A 110 -4.67 10.87 -10.70
N LEU A 111 -4.61 10.48 -11.99
CA LEU A 111 -3.37 10.07 -12.65
C LEU A 111 -2.36 11.21 -12.71
N GLN A 112 -2.76 12.39 -13.19
CA GLN A 112 -1.86 13.54 -13.29
C GLN A 112 -1.30 13.96 -11.93
N LYS A 113 -2.18 14.04 -10.91
CA LYS A 113 -1.81 14.35 -9.52
C LYS A 113 -0.80 13.34 -8.97
N THR A 114 -1.07 12.05 -9.19
CA THR A 114 -0.21 10.96 -8.69
C THR A 114 1.15 10.96 -9.37
N MET A 115 1.19 11.10 -10.70
CA MET A 115 2.44 11.14 -11.45
C MET A 115 3.32 12.32 -11.03
N GLY A 116 2.75 13.53 -10.94
CA GLY A 116 3.49 14.71 -10.50
C GLY A 116 4.01 14.57 -9.06
N TRP A 117 3.20 13.98 -8.17
CA TRP A 117 3.62 13.74 -6.78
C TRP A 117 4.76 12.72 -6.66
N LEU A 118 4.71 11.62 -7.43
CA LEU A 118 5.77 10.60 -7.46
C LEU A 118 7.10 11.17 -7.98
N GLU A 119 7.04 12.03 -8.98
CA GLU A 119 8.23 12.69 -9.54
C GLU A 119 8.83 13.71 -8.58
N ASN A 120 8.00 14.56 -7.98
CA ASN A 120 8.45 15.58 -7.02
C ASN A 120 9.16 14.99 -5.80
N HIS A 121 8.72 13.81 -5.33
CA HIS A 121 9.33 13.11 -4.20
C HIS A 121 10.37 12.06 -4.60
N GLN A 122 10.67 11.92 -5.89
CA GLN A 122 11.65 10.96 -6.42
C GLN A 122 11.43 9.51 -5.93
N VAL A 123 10.16 9.09 -5.85
CA VAL A 123 9.76 7.82 -5.26
C VAL A 123 10.27 6.64 -6.09
N LYS A 124 11.05 5.75 -5.46
CA LYS A 124 11.54 4.48 -6.05
C LYS A 124 10.80 3.27 -5.49
N THR A 125 10.47 3.29 -4.20
CA THR A 125 9.66 2.27 -3.52
C THR A 125 8.38 2.92 -3.02
N LEU A 126 7.24 2.52 -3.58
CA LEU A 126 5.94 3.06 -3.20
C LEU A 126 5.18 2.05 -2.34
N ASN A 127 4.79 2.44 -1.13
CA ASN A 127 3.79 1.71 -0.36
C ASN A 127 2.39 2.09 -0.89
N ILE A 128 1.58 1.10 -1.26
CA ILE A 128 0.18 1.31 -1.65
C ILE A 128 -0.72 0.64 -0.62
N ALA A 129 -1.66 1.41 -0.09
CA ALA A 129 -2.60 0.97 0.93
C ALA A 129 -4.01 1.51 0.68
N GLY A 130 -5.00 0.92 1.33
CA GLY A 130 -6.39 1.38 1.31
C GLY A 130 -7.31 0.41 2.04
N PRO A 131 -8.63 0.63 1.93
CA PRO A 131 -9.61 -0.24 2.57
C PRO A 131 -9.51 -1.68 2.09
N ARG A 132 -9.80 -2.60 3.00
CA ARG A 132 -10.04 -4.02 2.68
C ARG A 132 -11.36 -4.19 1.91
N GLU A 133 -11.54 -5.32 1.22
CA GLU A 133 -12.71 -5.58 0.37
C GLU A 133 -14.05 -5.50 1.11
N SER A 134 -14.06 -5.80 2.41
CA SER A 134 -15.28 -5.72 3.23
C SER A 134 -15.79 -4.29 3.50
N ASN A 135 -15.11 -3.24 3.02
CA ASN A 135 -15.35 -1.82 3.37
C ASN A 135 -15.48 -0.92 2.14
#